data_AF-A0A1C9WUI5-F1
#
_entry.id   AF-A0A1C9WUI5-F1
#
_cell.length_a   1.000
_cell.length_b   1.000
_cell.length_c   1.000
_cell.angle_alpha   90.00
_cell.angle_beta   90.00
_cell.angle_gamma   90.00
#
_symmetry.space_group_name_H-M   'P 1'
#
loop_
_entity.id
_entity.type
_entity.pdbx_description
1 polymer ?
#
loop_
_entity_poly.entity_id
_entity_poly.type
_entity_poly.pdbx_seq_one_letter_code
_entity_poly.pdbx_strand_id
1 'polypeptide(L)'
;MKTLSRKTHFLFGAAAALVLTALSMLAVVFMSGGTDPGGYAFPGASRCTAPGLPGTVINVTASDMGGALMGGSGMMRGSMLLTADRTTVTGGEVSFLVTNVGNIPHEMMIIPLAGTQIAGTRPVGRDGKIDESGSLAEAAATCAEGEGDGILPSAAGWITLDLAPGEYELFCNLPGHYWAGMYTRLTVT
;
A
#
# COMPACT_ATOMS: atom_id res chain seq x y z
N MET A 1 -29.04 -33.81 -52.44
CA MET A 1 -28.26 -33.02 -51.46
C MET A 1 -28.65 -31.55 -51.62
N LYS A 2 -29.28 -30.94 -50.61
CA LYS A 2 -29.70 -29.53 -50.67
C LYS A 2 -28.53 -28.65 -50.24
N THR A 3 -27.93 -27.92 -51.17
CA THR A 3 -26.89 -26.93 -50.90
C THR A 3 -27.49 -25.71 -50.23
N LEU A 4 -27.13 -25.48 -48.97
CA LEU A 4 -27.50 -24.29 -48.21
C LEU A 4 -26.78 -23.07 -48.81
N SER A 5 -27.54 -22.03 -49.14
CA SER A 5 -27.02 -20.79 -49.70
C SER A 5 -26.14 -20.05 -48.70
N ARG A 6 -25.04 -19.42 -49.18
CA ARG A 6 -24.05 -18.63 -48.43
C ARG A 6 -24.66 -17.67 -47.40
N LYS A 7 -25.85 -17.11 -47.67
CA LYS A 7 -26.56 -16.21 -46.74
C LYS A 7 -26.95 -16.90 -45.43
N THR A 8 -27.26 -18.20 -45.48
CA THR A 8 -27.63 -19.02 -44.32
C THR A 8 -26.43 -19.24 -43.40
N HIS A 9 -25.24 -19.50 -43.97
CA HIS A 9 -24.01 -19.65 -43.20
C HIS A 9 -23.58 -18.36 -42.48
N PHE A 10 -23.77 -17.19 -43.12
CA PHE A 10 -23.48 -15.90 -42.48
C PHE A 10 -24.44 -15.58 -41.32
N LEU A 11 -25.73 -15.89 -41.46
CA LEU A 11 -26.71 -15.67 -40.39
C LEU A 11 -26.47 -16.57 -39.18
N PHE A 12 -26.07 -17.83 -39.39
CA PHE A 12 -25.69 -18.73 -38.30
C PHE A 12 -24.38 -18.29 -37.61
N GLY A 13 -23.39 -17.78 -38.35
CA GLY A 13 -22.15 -17.26 -37.78
C GLY A 13 -22.35 -15.99 -36.93
N ALA A 14 -23.20 -15.07 -37.38
CA ALA A 14 -23.50 -13.84 -36.64
C ALA A 14 -24.33 -14.12 -35.37
N ALA A 15 -25.29 -15.05 -35.43
CA ALA A 15 -26.06 -15.45 -34.26
C ALA A 15 -25.21 -16.18 -33.20
N ALA A 16 -24.26 -17.03 -33.63
CA ALA A 16 -23.36 -17.71 -32.70
C ALA A 16 -22.41 -16.74 -31.97
N ALA A 17 -21.89 -15.72 -32.67
CA ALA A 17 -21.02 -14.71 -32.06
C ALA A 17 -21.74 -13.82 -31.02
N LEU A 18 -23.01 -13.47 -31.26
CA LEU A 18 -23.82 -12.67 -30.33
C LEU A 18 -24.23 -13.44 -29.06
N VAL A 19 -24.41 -14.76 -29.15
CA VAL A 19 -24.75 -15.59 -27.98
C VAL A 19 -23.51 -15.80 -27.09
N LEU A 20 -22.32 -15.98 -27.67
CA LEU A 20 -21.08 -16.12 -26.90
C LEU A 20 -20.66 -14.83 -26.17
N THR A 21 -20.94 -13.65 -26.72
CA THR A 21 -20.68 -12.37 -26.03
C THR A 21 -21.69 -12.06 -24.92
N ALA A 22 -22.94 -12.53 -25.04
CA ALA A 22 -23.95 -12.39 -23.99
C ALA A 22 -23.66 -13.32 -22.79
N LEU A 23 -23.16 -14.54 -23.03
CA LEU A 23 -22.80 -15.50 -21.98
C LEU A 23 -21.56 -15.09 -21.19
N SER A 24 -20.60 -14.36 -21.80
CA SER A 24 -19.43 -13.86 -21.08
C SER A 24 -19.72 -12.66 -20.16
N MET A 25 -20.77 -11.87 -20.43
CA MET A 25 -21.17 -10.77 -19.55
C MET A 25 -21.91 -11.22 -18.28
N LEU A 26 -22.53 -12.41 -18.29
CA LEU A 26 -23.21 -12.96 -17.11
C LEU A 26 -22.26 -13.59 -16.08
N ALA A 27 -21.00 -13.85 -16.44
CA ALA A 27 -20.00 -14.38 -15.51
C ALA A 27 -19.36 -13.29 -14.61
N VAL A 28 -19.52 -12.00 -14.94
CA VAL A 28 -18.88 -10.88 -14.22
C VAL A 28 -19.72 -10.38 -13.02
N VAL A 29 -20.97 -10.83 -12.89
CA VAL A 29 -21.91 -10.30 -11.88
C VAL A 29 -21.92 -11.07 -10.55
N PHE A 30 -21.16 -12.16 -10.41
CA PHE A 30 -21.19 -13.00 -9.19
C PHE A 30 -19.95 -12.92 -8.28
N MET A 31 -19.07 -11.92 -8.43
CA MET A 31 -17.87 -11.75 -7.59
C MET A 31 -17.85 -10.48 -6.71
N SER A 32 -18.98 -9.79 -6.54
CA SER A 32 -19.10 -8.69 -5.57
C SER A 32 -19.81 -9.16 -4.29
N GLY A 33 -19.19 -10.11 -3.60
CA GLY A 33 -19.56 -10.47 -2.24
C GLY A 33 -18.64 -9.77 -1.24
N GLY A 34 -19.22 -8.91 -0.39
CA GLY A 34 -18.52 -8.34 0.77
C GLY A 34 -18.88 -6.89 1.06
N THR A 35 -20.09 -6.63 1.58
CA THR A 35 -20.35 -5.39 2.30
C THR A 35 -19.90 -5.57 3.74
N ASP A 36 -18.72 -5.04 4.10
CA ASP A 36 -18.33 -4.87 5.50
C ASP A 36 -19.10 -3.67 6.10
N PRO A 37 -19.96 -3.87 7.12
CA PRO A 37 -20.61 -2.78 7.80
C PRO A 37 -19.69 -2.29 8.93
N GLY A 38 -18.80 -1.34 8.63
CA GLY A 38 -17.96 -0.74 9.69
C GLY A 38 -16.93 0.32 9.30
N GLY A 39 -16.85 0.76 8.03
CA GLY A 39 -15.76 1.63 7.58
C GLY A 39 -16.05 3.12 7.69
N TYR A 40 -15.21 3.84 8.43
CA TYR A 40 -15.06 5.30 8.29
C TYR A 40 -14.67 5.61 6.84
N ALA A 41 -15.49 6.39 6.14
CA ALA A 41 -15.29 6.74 4.74
C ALA A 41 -14.04 7.64 4.58
N PHE A 42 -13.01 7.12 3.93
CA PHE A 42 -11.88 7.92 3.44
C PHE A 42 -12.18 8.46 2.01
N PRO A 43 -11.90 9.74 1.71
CA PRO A 43 -12.14 10.29 0.38
C PRO A 43 -11.00 9.94 -0.58
N GLY A 44 -11.34 9.24 -1.67
CA GLY A 44 -10.44 8.87 -2.77
C GLY A 44 -10.33 7.36 -2.90
N ALA A 45 -10.95 6.79 -3.95
CA ALA A 45 -10.78 5.37 -4.24
C ALA A 45 -9.29 5.09 -4.51
N SER A 46 -8.70 4.18 -3.73
CA SER A 46 -7.36 3.65 -3.96
C SER A 46 -7.25 3.23 -5.43
N ARG A 47 -6.24 3.71 -6.14
CA ARG A 47 -6.03 3.42 -7.57
C ARG A 47 -5.82 1.94 -7.87
N CYS A 48 -5.54 1.15 -6.83
CA CYS A 48 -5.18 -0.26 -6.93
C CYS A 48 -5.78 -1.05 -5.77
N THR A 49 -6.09 -2.31 -6.04
CA THR A 49 -6.55 -3.30 -5.07
C THR A 49 -5.38 -4.20 -4.69
N ALA A 50 -5.00 -4.21 -3.42
CA ALA A 50 -4.02 -5.17 -2.94
C ALA A 50 -4.59 -6.60 -3.06
N PRO A 51 -3.75 -7.61 -3.36
CA PRO A 51 -4.17 -9.00 -3.31
C PRO A 51 -4.53 -9.39 -1.86
N GLY A 52 -5.11 -10.58 -1.68
CA GLY A 52 -5.25 -11.15 -0.34
C GLY A 52 -3.86 -11.36 0.27
N LEU A 53 -3.51 -10.57 1.26
CA LEU A 53 -2.20 -10.63 1.93
C LEU A 53 -2.20 -11.72 2.99
N PRO A 54 -1.12 -12.50 3.10
CA PRO A 54 -1.01 -13.59 4.07
C PRO A 54 -0.70 -13.05 5.49
N GLY A 55 -0.76 -13.93 6.49
CA GLY A 55 -0.39 -13.61 7.87
C GLY A 55 -1.23 -12.50 8.53
N THR A 56 -0.63 -11.83 9.52
CA THR A 56 -1.23 -10.66 10.18
C THR A 56 -1.04 -9.42 9.31
N VAL A 57 -2.13 -8.80 8.87
CA VAL A 57 -2.06 -7.57 8.08
C VAL A 57 -2.04 -6.33 8.98
N ILE A 58 -1.03 -5.48 8.79
CA ILE A 58 -0.91 -4.15 9.37
C ILE A 58 -1.17 -3.12 8.27
N ASN A 59 -2.18 -2.27 8.47
CA ASN A 59 -2.47 -1.18 7.54
C ASN A 59 -1.61 0.02 7.91
N VAL A 60 -0.77 0.46 6.99
CA VAL A 60 0.10 1.63 7.15
C VAL A 60 -0.42 2.75 6.25
N THR A 61 -0.60 3.93 6.82
CA THR A 61 -1.00 5.15 6.10
C THR A 61 0.18 6.10 6.04
N ALA A 62 0.56 6.50 4.83
CA ALA A 62 1.55 7.54 4.57
C ALA A 62 0.85 8.82 4.09
N SER A 63 1.17 9.96 4.68
CA SER A 63 0.54 11.25 4.37
C SER A 63 1.51 12.40 4.48
N ASP A 64 1.32 13.41 3.63
CA ASP A 64 2.04 14.69 3.63
C ASP A 64 1.10 15.90 3.86
N MET A 65 -0.16 15.63 4.21
CA MET A 65 -1.22 16.63 4.27
C MET A 65 -1.45 17.21 5.69
N GLY A 66 -0.49 17.05 6.60
CA GLY A 66 -0.66 17.26 8.04
C GLY A 66 -0.12 18.57 8.62
N GLY A 67 -0.21 19.71 7.94
CA GLY A 67 0.20 21.00 8.55
C GLY A 67 -0.94 21.66 9.32
N ALA A 68 -0.74 22.04 10.58
CA ALA A 68 -1.71 22.87 11.30
C ALA A 68 -1.98 24.18 10.55
N LEU A 69 -3.26 24.44 10.23
CA LEU A 69 -3.80 25.74 9.81
C LEU A 69 -3.79 26.75 10.99
N MET A 70 -2.66 26.89 11.71
CA MET A 70 -2.52 27.89 12.78
C MET A 70 -1.16 28.58 12.64
N GLY A 71 -1.21 29.82 12.16
CA GLY A 71 -0.05 30.62 11.76
C GLY A 71 0.94 30.86 12.89
N GLY A 72 2.06 30.16 12.83
CA GLY A 72 3.25 30.43 13.61
C GLY A 72 4.48 30.07 12.80
N SER A 73 5.48 30.95 12.77
CA SER A 73 6.72 30.87 11.97
C SER A 73 7.68 29.73 12.35
N GLY A 74 7.18 28.54 12.67
CA GLY A 74 7.98 27.34 12.89
C GLY A 74 8.06 26.50 11.61
N MET A 75 9.24 26.43 11.00
CA MET A 75 9.53 25.56 9.85
C MET A 75 8.95 24.14 10.01
N MET A 76 8.13 23.70 9.06
CA MET A 76 7.95 22.35 8.48
C MET A 76 8.14 21.09 9.37
N ARG A 77 8.02 21.16 10.69
CA ARG A 77 7.99 19.97 11.55
C ARG A 77 6.54 19.56 11.72
N GLY A 78 6.13 18.51 11.03
CA GLY A 78 4.83 17.85 11.27
C GLY A 78 3.89 17.72 10.08
N SER A 79 4.28 18.09 8.85
CA SER A 79 3.41 17.88 7.69
C SER A 79 3.37 16.43 7.20
N MET A 80 4.39 15.63 7.55
CA MET A 80 4.54 14.25 7.09
C MET A 80 4.25 13.25 8.22
N LEU A 81 3.55 12.17 7.90
CA LEU A 81 3.14 11.15 8.85
C LEU A 81 3.22 9.76 8.23
N LEU A 82 3.71 8.80 9.03
CA LEU A 82 3.59 7.36 8.75
C LEU A 82 2.90 6.72 9.96
N THR A 83 1.69 6.20 9.80
CA THR A 83 0.90 5.62 10.89
C THR A 83 0.53 4.18 10.58
N ALA A 84 0.77 3.27 11.52
CA ALA A 84 0.24 1.92 11.47
C ALA A 84 -1.08 1.83 12.27
N ASP A 85 -2.05 1.06 11.79
CA ASP A 85 -3.32 0.82 12.48
C ASP A 85 -3.15 0.10 13.82
N ARG A 86 -2.02 -0.59 13.99
CA ARG A 86 -1.55 -1.20 15.23
C ARG A 86 -0.03 -1.11 15.33
N THR A 87 0.46 -0.96 16.56
CA THR A 87 1.91 -0.89 16.87
C THR A 87 2.39 -2.08 17.70
N THR A 88 1.54 -3.10 17.89
CA THR A 88 1.90 -4.35 18.54
C THR A 88 1.25 -5.51 17.82
N VAL A 89 2.04 -6.51 17.45
CA VAL A 89 1.59 -7.76 16.81
C VAL A 89 2.35 -8.96 17.38
N THR A 90 1.81 -10.16 17.20
CA THR A 90 2.55 -11.39 17.49
C THR A 90 3.56 -11.68 16.39
N GLY A 91 4.71 -12.27 16.74
CA GLY A 91 5.69 -12.73 15.77
C GLY A 91 5.14 -13.78 14.80
N GLY A 92 5.83 -13.93 13.67
CA GLY A 92 5.44 -14.79 12.56
C GLY A 92 5.24 -13.99 11.26
N GLU A 93 4.43 -14.54 10.37
CA GLU A 93 4.12 -13.93 9.08
C GLU A 93 3.27 -12.66 9.25
N VAL A 94 3.84 -11.51 8.88
CA VAL A 94 3.24 -10.18 8.97
C VAL A 94 3.32 -9.51 7.60
N SER A 95 2.17 -9.03 7.13
CA SER A 95 2.05 -8.25 5.90
C SER A 95 1.81 -6.79 6.22
N PHE A 96 2.55 -5.89 5.56
CA PHE A 96 2.30 -4.46 5.64
C PHE A 96 1.62 -4.00 4.36
N LEU A 97 0.42 -3.44 4.48
CA LEU A 97 -0.27 -2.77 3.39
C LEU A 97 -0.11 -1.25 3.56
N VAL A 98 0.69 -0.63 2.70
CA VAL A 98 1.03 0.78 2.79
C VAL A 98 0.19 1.56 1.80
N THR A 99 -0.69 2.43 2.29
CA THR A 99 -1.52 3.31 1.46
C THR A 99 -0.99 4.74 1.53
N ASN A 100 -0.70 5.31 0.36
CA ASN A 100 -0.34 6.71 0.23
C ASN A 100 -1.61 7.56 0.05
N VAL A 101 -1.97 8.29 1.10
CA VAL A 101 -3.08 9.26 1.05
C VAL A 101 -2.61 10.68 0.80
N GLY A 102 -1.29 10.92 0.74
CA GLY A 102 -0.68 12.21 0.45
C GLY A 102 -0.64 12.59 -1.02
N ASN A 103 0.10 13.65 -1.34
CA ASN A 103 0.24 14.24 -2.67
C ASN A 103 1.61 13.99 -3.33
N ILE A 104 2.59 13.50 -2.59
CA ILE A 104 3.90 13.08 -3.09
C ILE A 104 4.12 11.58 -2.86
N PRO A 105 5.09 10.95 -3.56
CA PRO A 105 5.42 9.54 -3.33
C PRO A 105 5.86 9.26 -1.88
N HIS A 106 5.53 8.08 -1.37
CA HIS A 106 5.93 7.63 -0.04
C HIS A 106 6.35 6.16 -0.09
N GLU A 107 7.16 5.72 0.86
CA GLU A 107 7.51 4.31 1.02
C GLU A 107 7.40 3.91 2.49
N MET A 108 7.48 2.61 2.75
CA MET A 108 7.71 2.09 4.10
C MET A 108 8.85 1.09 4.05
N MET A 109 9.86 1.34 4.85
CA MET A 109 10.93 0.41 5.18
C MET A 109 10.79 -0.01 6.64
N ILE A 110 11.30 -1.20 6.96
CA ILE A 110 11.32 -1.73 8.33
C ILE A 110 12.77 -2.04 8.74
N ILE A 111 13.18 -1.54 9.90
CA ILE A 111 14.52 -1.78 10.47
C ILE A 111 14.43 -2.15 11.96
N PRO A 112 15.23 -3.08 12.48
CA PRO A 112 15.28 -3.37 13.91
C PRO A 112 15.76 -2.15 14.73
N LEU A 113 15.15 -1.97 15.89
CA LEU A 113 15.62 -1.04 16.93
C LEU A 113 16.52 -1.80 17.91
N ALA A 114 17.84 -1.66 17.75
CA ALA A 114 18.82 -2.29 18.62
C ALA A 114 19.14 -1.43 19.85
N GLY A 115 19.28 -2.07 21.02
CA GLY A 115 19.79 -1.44 22.24
C GLY A 115 18.95 -0.25 22.71
N THR A 116 19.56 0.93 22.73
CA THR A 116 18.91 2.18 23.20
C THR A 116 18.41 3.06 22.04
N GLN A 117 18.34 2.53 20.82
CA GLN A 117 17.82 3.28 19.68
C GLN A 117 16.35 3.64 19.89
N ILE A 118 16.00 4.89 19.63
CA ILE A 118 14.63 5.40 19.69
C ILE A 118 14.18 5.67 18.25
N ALA A 119 12.94 5.31 17.92
CA ALA A 119 12.37 5.65 16.62
C ALA A 119 12.34 7.18 16.43
N GLY A 120 12.64 7.65 15.23
CA GLY A 120 12.72 9.07 14.89
C GLY A 120 14.00 9.79 15.29
N THR A 121 14.99 9.09 15.85
CA THR A 121 16.25 9.73 16.29
C THR A 121 17.47 9.31 15.50
N ARG A 122 17.30 8.56 14.40
CA ARG A 122 18.42 8.20 13.53
C ARG A 122 19.02 9.45 12.87
N PRO A 123 20.35 9.52 12.71
CA PRO A 123 21.00 10.65 12.07
C PRO A 123 20.65 10.69 10.58
N VAL A 124 20.29 11.90 10.11
CA VAL A 124 19.97 12.15 8.70
C VAL A 124 21.21 12.68 8.00
N GLY A 125 21.59 12.03 6.91
CA GLY A 125 22.69 12.40 6.03
C GLY A 125 22.44 13.67 5.22
N ARG A 126 23.46 14.10 4.47
CA ARG A 126 23.40 15.30 3.63
C ARG A 126 22.44 15.18 2.45
N ASP A 127 22.15 13.96 2.03
CA ASP A 127 21.17 13.60 1.03
C ASP A 127 19.73 13.58 1.56
N GLY A 128 19.53 13.87 2.86
CA GLY A 128 18.22 13.87 3.49
C GLY A 128 17.70 12.49 3.86
N LYS A 129 18.56 11.46 3.81
CA LYS A 129 18.21 10.06 4.13
C LYS A 129 18.87 9.60 5.43
N ILE A 130 18.32 8.60 6.08
CA ILE A 130 19.01 7.85 7.13
C ILE A 130 19.79 6.67 6.52
N ASP A 131 20.76 6.13 7.27
CA ASP A 131 21.43 4.88 6.91
C ASP A 131 20.45 3.71 6.99
N GLU A 132 20.24 3.06 5.84
CA GLU A 132 19.33 1.92 5.67
C GLU A 132 20.00 0.58 6.02
N SER A 133 21.28 0.59 6.40
CA SER A 133 22.03 -0.62 6.76
C SER A 133 21.31 -1.41 7.87
N GLY A 134 20.87 -2.62 7.53
CA GLY A 134 20.11 -3.48 8.44
C GLY A 134 18.59 -3.39 8.31
N SER A 135 18.06 -2.60 7.37
CA SER A 135 16.65 -2.69 6.96
C SER A 135 16.34 -4.11 6.46
N LEU A 136 15.17 -4.62 6.82
CA LEU A 136 14.74 -5.98 6.51
C LEU A 136 14.00 -6.06 5.17
N ALA A 137 13.19 -5.05 4.87
CA ALA A 137 12.48 -4.96 3.60
C ALA A 137 11.92 -3.55 3.38
N GLU A 138 11.36 -3.36 2.18
CA GLU A 138 10.76 -2.15 1.69
C GLU A 138 9.45 -2.45 0.97
N ALA A 139 8.46 -1.58 1.16
CA ALA A 139 7.26 -1.45 0.34
C ALA A 139 7.27 -0.06 -0.32
N ALA A 140 7.75 -0.01 -1.55
CA ALA A 140 7.89 1.20 -2.37
C ALA A 140 7.32 1.02 -3.79
N ALA A 141 7.03 -0.19 -4.23
CA ALA A 141 6.43 -0.44 -5.52
C ALA A 141 4.99 0.09 -5.57
N THR A 142 4.68 0.92 -6.57
CA THR A 142 3.31 1.38 -6.80
C THR A 142 2.46 0.24 -7.32
N CYS A 143 1.41 -0.12 -6.57
CA CYS A 143 0.45 -1.16 -6.91
C CYS A 143 1.06 -2.56 -7.03
N ALA A 144 2.15 -2.80 -6.30
CA ALA A 144 2.85 -4.07 -6.31
C ALA A 144 3.54 -4.32 -4.95
N GLU A 145 4.09 -5.52 -4.81
CA GLU A 145 4.92 -5.89 -3.67
C GLU A 145 6.35 -5.38 -3.84
N GLY A 146 6.99 -4.98 -2.74
CA GLY A 146 8.45 -4.83 -2.66
C GLY A 146 8.98 -3.45 -3.06
N GLU A 147 10.25 -3.46 -3.50
CA GLU A 147 11.06 -2.28 -3.81
C GLU A 147 10.54 -1.48 -5.02
N GLY A 148 10.84 -0.18 -5.06
CA GLY A 148 10.43 0.71 -6.15
C GLY A 148 10.85 2.16 -5.90
N ASP A 149 10.34 3.08 -6.72
CA ASP A 149 10.65 4.51 -6.63
C ASP A 149 9.69 5.30 -5.70
N GLY A 150 8.93 4.57 -4.87
CA GLY A 150 7.90 5.10 -3.99
C GLY A 150 6.47 4.85 -4.50
N ILE A 151 5.56 4.67 -3.55
CA ILE A 151 4.13 4.49 -3.77
C ILE A 151 3.54 5.84 -4.16
N LEU A 152 2.99 5.94 -5.37
CA LEU A 152 2.39 7.17 -5.88
C LEU A 152 1.15 7.62 -5.08
N PRO A 153 0.78 8.91 -5.15
CA PRO A 153 -0.44 9.44 -4.54
C PRO A 153 -1.69 8.63 -4.89
N SER A 154 -2.52 8.37 -3.88
CA SER A 154 -3.74 7.55 -3.98
C SER A 154 -3.48 6.10 -4.43
N ALA A 155 -2.27 5.57 -4.27
CA ALA A 155 -1.94 4.17 -4.52
C ALA A 155 -1.53 3.44 -3.23
N ALA A 156 -1.28 2.15 -3.36
CA ALA A 156 -0.77 1.31 -2.28
C ALA A 156 0.40 0.45 -2.76
N GLY A 157 1.25 0.03 -1.84
CA GLY A 157 2.27 -0.99 -2.01
C GLY A 157 2.25 -1.92 -0.80
N TRP A 158 2.89 -3.08 -0.88
CA TRP A 158 2.90 -4.02 0.22
C TRP A 158 4.19 -4.82 0.30
N ILE A 159 4.40 -5.47 1.45
CA ILE A 159 5.48 -6.43 1.67
C ILE A 159 5.08 -7.42 2.77
N THR A 160 5.53 -8.66 2.65
CA THR A 160 5.33 -9.71 3.67
C THR A 160 6.68 -10.13 4.26
N LEU A 161 6.77 -10.22 5.59
CA LEU A 161 7.95 -10.72 6.29
C LEU A 161 7.57 -11.71 7.38
N ASP A 162 8.47 -12.63 7.69
CA ASP A 162 8.43 -13.40 8.94
C ASP A 162 9.20 -12.62 10.02
N LEU A 163 8.48 -12.05 10.99
CA LEU A 163 9.04 -11.19 12.04
C LEU A 163 9.23 -11.96 13.35
N ALA A 164 10.45 -11.95 13.86
CA ALA A 164 10.75 -12.42 15.20
C ALA A 164 10.26 -11.41 16.27
N PRO A 165 10.04 -11.84 17.53
CA PRO A 165 9.80 -10.91 18.63
C PRO A 165 10.93 -9.88 18.78
N GLY A 166 10.56 -8.61 18.94
CA GLY A 166 11.51 -7.50 18.97
C GLY A 166 10.87 -6.13 18.75
N GLU A 167 11.71 -5.10 18.78
CA GLU A 167 11.32 -3.72 18.49
C GLU A 167 11.82 -3.32 17.10
N TYR A 168 10.94 -2.68 16.33
CA TYR A 168 11.18 -2.27 14.96
C TYR A 168 10.75 -0.82 14.75
N GLU A 169 11.39 -0.17 13.79
CA GLU A 169 11.00 1.12 13.28
C GLU A 169 10.54 0.96 11.84
N LEU A 170 9.33 1.43 11.56
CA LEU A 170 8.79 1.60 10.22
C LEU A 170 9.05 3.05 9.81
N PHE A 171 9.53 3.30 8.60
CA PHE A 171 9.89 4.65 8.17
C PHE A 171 9.82 4.85 6.65
N CYS A 172 9.72 6.11 6.21
CA CYS A 172 9.91 6.49 4.81
C CYS A 172 11.28 7.17 4.68
N ASN A 173 12.14 6.71 3.79
CA ASN A 173 13.50 7.23 3.61
C ASN A 173 13.72 8.03 2.33
N LEU A 174 12.66 8.31 1.57
CA LEU A 174 12.72 9.35 0.55
C LEU A 174 13.30 10.66 1.13
N PRO A 175 14.13 11.40 0.37
CA PRO A 175 14.88 12.54 0.89
C PRO A 175 14.04 13.55 1.68
N GLY A 176 14.36 13.71 2.97
CA GLY A 176 13.70 14.64 3.89
C GLY A 176 12.45 14.10 4.61
N HIS A 177 11.94 12.92 4.24
CA HIS A 177 10.68 12.38 4.76
C HIS A 177 10.84 11.91 6.22
N TYR A 178 11.90 11.16 6.53
CA TYR A 178 12.22 10.74 7.89
C TYR A 178 12.34 11.95 8.83
N TRP A 179 13.14 12.94 8.42
CA TRP A 179 13.34 14.19 9.18
C TRP A 179 12.02 14.94 9.43
N ALA A 180 11.10 14.90 8.48
CA ALA A 180 9.81 15.56 8.56
C ALA A 180 8.78 14.81 9.43
N GLY A 181 9.10 13.60 9.90
CA GLY A 181 8.27 12.83 10.85
C GLY A 181 7.72 11.50 10.31
N MET A 182 8.19 10.99 9.16
CA MET A 182 7.69 9.73 8.61
C MET A 182 8.36 8.50 9.24
N TYR A 183 8.03 8.26 10.50
CA TYR A 183 8.41 7.04 11.21
C TYR A 183 7.32 6.64 12.20
N THR A 184 7.25 5.35 12.52
CA THR A 184 6.48 4.83 13.66
C THR A 184 7.16 3.58 14.21
N ARG A 185 6.89 3.24 15.47
CA ARG A 185 7.44 2.07 16.12
C ARG A 185 6.47 0.89 16.02
N LEU A 186 7.02 -0.30 15.82
CA LEU A 186 6.30 -1.57 15.89
C LEU A 186 6.97 -2.48 16.93
N THR A 187 6.18 -3.00 17.85
CA THR A 187 6.57 -4.06 18.79
C THR A 187 6.04 -5.38 18.28
N VAL A 188 6.90 -6.40 18.24
CA VAL A 188 6.54 -7.78 17.92
C VAL A 188 6.74 -8.63 19.17
N THR A 189 5.71 -9.35 19.61
CA THR A 189 5.70 -10.16 20.84
C THR A 189 5.85 -11.64 20.56
#